data_AF-A0A392NL65-F1
#
_entry.id   AF-A0A392NL65-F1
#
_cell.length_a   1.000
_cell.length_b   1.000
_cell.length_c   1.000
_cell.angle_alpha   90.00
_cell.angle_beta   90.00
_cell.angle_gamma   90.00
#
_symmetry.space_group_name_H-M   'P 1'
#
loop_
_entity.id
_entity.type
_entity.pdbx_description
1 polymer ?
#
loop_
_entity_poly.entity_id
_entity_poly.type
_entity_poly.pdbx_seq_one_letter_code
_entity_poly.pdbx_strand_id
1 'polypeptide(L)'
;SAWMVLSRPFVDYVIWGWDNLPRTVLMYYSNFISSPEGYFHTVICNAQEFRNTTVNSDLHFISWDNPPKQHPHYLTVADMKVMVDSNAPFARKFHRDDPVLDKIDSELLSRSPGMPVPGGWCIGSNENGTDPCSVVGNTTVLRPDNGSKRLETLISKLLSTENFRPRQCV
;
A
#
# COMPACT_ATOMS: atom_id res chain seq x y z
N SER A 1 0.17 -6.19 10.72
CA SER A 1 -0.89 -6.08 9.69
C SER A 1 -0.80 -7.28 8.77
N ALA A 2 -1.91 -7.80 8.23
CA ALA A 2 -1.87 -8.84 7.20
C ALA A 2 -1.56 -8.29 5.79
N TRP A 3 -1.56 -6.97 5.63
CA TRP A 3 -1.24 -6.28 4.38
C TRP A 3 0.20 -5.82 4.42
N MET A 4 0.90 -5.92 3.30
CA MET A 4 2.31 -5.60 3.22
C MET A 4 2.76 -5.45 1.78
N VAL A 5 3.90 -4.77 1.59
CA VAL A 5 4.63 -4.72 0.33
C VAL A 5 5.92 -5.50 0.51
N LEU A 6 6.10 -6.55 -0.27
CA LEU A 6 7.27 -7.42 -0.20
C LEU A 6 8.15 -7.21 -1.43
N SER A 7 9.46 -7.12 -1.22
CA SER A 7 10.42 -7.07 -2.33
C SER A 7 10.49 -8.44 -3.02
N ARG A 8 10.71 -8.45 -4.33
CA ARG A 8 10.87 -9.69 -5.10
C ARG A 8 11.94 -10.63 -4.51
N PRO A 9 13.14 -10.16 -4.11
CA PRO A 9 14.14 -11.03 -3.49
C PRO A 9 13.66 -11.73 -2.22
N PHE A 10 12.86 -11.04 -1.38
CA PHE A 10 12.31 -11.66 -0.19
C PHE A 10 11.22 -12.69 -0.51
N VAL A 11 10.38 -12.42 -1.51
CA VAL A 11 9.39 -13.39 -2.01
C VAL A 11 10.09 -14.63 -2.56
N ASP A 12 11.15 -14.45 -3.35
CA ASP A 12 11.96 -15.55 -3.88
C ASP A 12 12.56 -16.37 -2.72
N TYR A 13 13.10 -15.73 -1.68
CA TYR A 13 13.58 -16.42 -0.48
C TYR A 13 12.50 -17.27 0.20
N VAL A 14 11.31 -16.70 0.40
CA VAL A 14 10.19 -17.40 1.04
C VAL A 14 9.72 -18.61 0.22
N ILE A 15 9.71 -18.50 -1.12
CA ILE A 15 9.28 -19.57 -2.03
C ILE A 15 10.35 -20.66 -2.15
N TRP A 16 11.59 -20.28 -2.45
CA TRP A 16 12.67 -21.23 -2.70
C TRP A 16 13.20 -21.85 -1.41
N GLY A 17 13.18 -21.09 -0.31
CA GLY A 17 13.69 -21.53 1.00
C GLY A 17 15.10 -22.08 0.88
N TRP A 18 16.06 -21.24 0.47
CA TRP A 18 17.46 -21.69 0.37
C TRP A 18 18.08 -22.05 1.73
N ASP A 19 17.41 -21.70 2.83
CA ASP A 19 17.60 -22.29 4.16
C ASP A 19 16.28 -22.91 4.69
N ASN A 20 16.29 -23.41 5.93
CA ASN A 20 15.12 -24.04 6.54
C ASN A 20 14.13 -23.05 7.19
N LEU A 21 14.49 -21.78 7.40
CA LEU A 21 13.70 -20.86 8.21
C LEU A 21 12.28 -20.65 7.64
N PRO A 22 12.07 -20.28 6.37
CA PRO A 22 10.73 -20.10 5.82
C PRO A 22 9.88 -21.37 5.92
N ARG A 23 10.48 -22.56 5.71
CA ARG A 23 9.78 -23.85 5.79
C ARG A 23 9.35 -24.18 7.22
N THR A 24 10.26 -24.05 8.19
CA THR A 24 9.97 -24.31 9.60
C THR A 24 8.91 -23.35 10.13
N VAL A 25 9.03 -22.06 9.81
CA VAL A 25 8.05 -21.04 10.23
C VAL A 25 6.69 -21.29 9.55
N LEU A 26 6.66 -21.73 8.29
CA LEU A 26 5.43 -22.07 7.59
C LEU A 26 4.70 -23.25 8.24
N MET A 27 5.43 -24.29 8.66
CA MET A 27 4.86 -25.43 9.40
C MET A 27 4.21 -25.00 10.72
N TYR A 28 4.79 -24.02 11.42
CA TYR A 28 4.21 -23.48 12.64
C TYR A 28 2.96 -22.64 12.35
N TYR A 29 3.08 -21.70 11.42
CA TYR A 29 2.01 -20.76 11.09
C TYR A 29 0.83 -21.38 10.33
N SER A 30 0.96 -22.59 9.79
CA SER A 30 -0.16 -23.35 9.21
C SER A 30 -1.21 -23.76 10.25
N ASN A 31 -0.85 -23.76 11.54
CA ASN A 31 -1.74 -24.10 12.65
C ASN A 31 -2.00 -22.90 13.60
N PHE A 32 -1.73 -21.67 13.14
CA PHE A 32 -1.86 -20.46 13.93
C PHE A 32 -3.05 -19.61 13.45
N ILE A 33 -3.79 -18.97 14.36
CA ILE A 33 -4.90 -18.07 13.98
C ILE A 33 -4.30 -16.77 13.41
N SER A 34 -4.86 -16.26 12.31
CA SER A 34 -4.37 -15.04 11.64
C SER A 34 -2.91 -15.14 11.17
N SER A 35 -2.51 -16.31 10.64
CA SER A 35 -1.14 -16.61 10.20
C SER A 35 -0.45 -15.50 9.39
N PRO A 36 -1.12 -14.85 8.40
CA PRO A 36 -0.48 -13.81 7.60
C PRO A 36 -0.03 -12.59 8.42
N GLU A 37 -0.63 -12.35 9.59
CA GLU A 37 -0.24 -11.24 10.47
C GLU A 37 1.09 -11.50 11.19
N GLY A 38 1.56 -12.74 11.28
CA GLY A 38 2.80 -13.10 11.97
C GLY A 38 3.88 -13.74 11.09
N TYR A 39 3.49 -14.53 10.09
CA TYR A 39 4.42 -15.32 9.27
C TYR A 39 5.52 -14.46 8.63
N PHE A 40 5.14 -13.47 7.82
CA PHE A 40 6.11 -12.68 7.06
C PHE A 40 7.01 -11.83 7.98
N HIS A 41 6.45 -11.25 9.04
CA HIS A 41 7.22 -10.51 10.05
C HIS A 41 8.26 -11.42 10.73
N THR A 42 7.85 -12.64 11.09
CA THR A 42 8.75 -13.60 11.73
C THR A 42 9.89 -13.99 10.79
N VAL A 43 9.58 -14.35 9.55
CA VAL A 43 10.62 -14.76 8.57
C VAL A 43 11.56 -13.59 8.27
N ILE A 44 11.04 -12.41 7.94
CA ILE A 44 11.89 -11.28 7.51
C ILE A 44 12.78 -10.75 8.64
N CYS A 45 12.32 -10.78 9.89
CA CYS A 45 13.12 -10.33 11.03
C CYS A 45 14.21 -11.33 11.43
N ASN A 46 14.04 -12.61 11.13
CA ASN A 46 15.00 -13.67 11.51
C ASN A 46 15.90 -14.12 10.35
N ALA A 47 15.70 -13.59 9.14
CA ALA A 47 16.58 -13.83 8.01
C ALA A 47 17.69 -12.76 7.95
N GLN A 48 18.94 -13.19 8.06
CA GLN A 48 20.09 -12.29 8.19
C GLN A 48 20.22 -11.32 7.00
N GLU A 49 19.88 -11.78 5.81
CA GLU A 49 19.94 -11.05 4.54
C GLU A 49 18.87 -9.94 4.46
N PHE A 50 17.75 -10.10 5.16
CA PHE A 50 16.57 -9.23 5.01
C PHE A 50 16.22 -8.41 6.27
N ARG A 51 16.70 -8.77 7.45
CA ARG A 51 16.35 -8.08 8.71
C ARG A 51 16.56 -6.57 8.66
N ASN A 52 17.62 -6.13 7.95
CA ASN A 52 18.02 -4.73 7.79
C ASN A 52 17.32 -4.00 6.63
N THR A 53 16.45 -4.67 5.87
CA THR A 53 15.67 -4.08 4.77
C THR A 53 14.23 -3.77 5.17
N THR A 54 13.89 -3.94 6.45
CA THR A 54 12.52 -3.76 6.96
C THR A 54 12.20 -2.29 7.20
N VAL A 55 11.05 -1.87 6.68
CA VAL A 55 10.43 -0.57 6.97
C VAL A 55 9.14 -0.85 7.74
N ASN A 56 9.00 -0.30 8.94
CA ASN A 56 7.84 -0.52 9.80
C ASN A 56 6.62 0.30 9.35
N SER A 57 6.08 -0.05 8.18
CA SER A 57 4.89 0.54 7.57
C SER A 57 4.37 -0.41 6.50
N ASP A 58 3.06 -0.67 6.48
CA ASP A 58 2.40 -1.44 5.42
C ASP A 58 1.87 -0.54 4.27
N LEU A 59 2.14 0.77 4.34
CA LEU A 59 1.70 1.81 3.40
C LEU A 59 0.18 2.02 3.32
N HIS A 60 -0.58 1.51 4.30
CA HIS A 60 -2.01 1.71 4.38
C HIS A 60 -2.37 2.76 5.45
N PHE A 61 -3.31 3.63 5.12
CA PHE A 61 -4.09 4.34 6.13
C PHE A 61 -5.19 3.41 6.66
N ILE A 62 -5.17 3.16 7.96
CA ILE A 62 -6.15 2.33 8.66
C ILE A 62 -6.59 3.08 9.91
N SER A 63 -7.89 3.37 10.01
CA SER A 63 -8.48 3.96 11.21
C SER A 63 -9.11 2.87 12.08
N TRP A 64 -9.02 3.03 13.39
CA TRP A 64 -9.60 2.11 14.37
C TRP A 64 -10.48 2.88 15.35
N ASP A 65 -11.61 2.30 15.70
CA ASP A 65 -12.45 2.82 16.79
C ASP A 65 -11.68 2.78 18.13
N ASN A 66 -12.12 3.57 19.10
CA ASN A 66 -11.60 3.51 20.48
C ASN A 66 -12.75 3.19 21.46
N PRO A 67 -12.77 2.01 22.10
CA PRO A 67 -11.78 0.93 22.01
C PRO A 67 -11.77 0.22 20.63
N PRO A 68 -10.64 -0.39 20.23
CA PRO A 68 -10.53 -1.06 18.94
C PRO A 68 -11.46 -2.27 18.84
N LYS A 69 -12.16 -2.40 17.71
CA LYS A 69 -12.96 -3.57 17.34
C LYS A 69 -12.10 -4.61 16.63
N GLN A 70 -12.68 -5.78 16.34
CA GLN A 70 -12.00 -6.84 15.55
C GLN A 70 -11.61 -6.39 14.13
N HIS A 71 -12.37 -5.46 13.55
CA HIS A 71 -12.12 -4.94 12.21
C HIS A 71 -11.94 -3.43 12.25
N PRO A 72 -11.12 -2.85 11.34
CA PRO A 72 -10.94 -1.41 11.23
C PRO A 72 -12.25 -0.64 11.05
N HIS A 73 -12.22 0.65 11.37
CA HIS A 73 -13.30 1.59 11.07
C HIS A 73 -13.59 1.62 9.56
N TYR A 74 -14.85 1.81 9.19
CA TYR A 74 -15.22 2.07 7.80
C TYR A 74 -15.02 3.54 7.48
N LEU A 75 -14.10 3.83 6.57
CA LEU A 75 -13.79 5.18 6.16
C LEU A 75 -14.93 5.76 5.34
N THR A 76 -15.28 7.01 5.63
CA THR A 76 -16.34 7.77 4.98
C THR A 76 -15.79 9.10 4.45
N VAL A 77 -16.65 9.94 3.85
CA VAL A 77 -16.27 11.29 3.41
C VAL A 77 -15.70 12.14 4.54
N ALA A 78 -16.11 11.90 5.79
CA ALA A 78 -15.60 12.61 6.97
C ALA A 78 -14.10 12.33 7.21
N ASP A 79 -13.63 11.16 6.82
CA ASP A 79 -12.24 10.72 7.00
C ASP A 79 -11.32 11.16 5.86
N MET A 80 -11.87 11.75 4.79
CA MET A 80 -11.12 12.08 3.57
C MET A 80 -9.88 12.93 3.87
N LYS A 81 -10.02 13.95 4.72
CA LYS A 81 -8.92 14.84 5.07
C LYS A 81 -7.78 14.09 5.77
N VAL A 82 -8.09 13.34 6.82
CA VAL A 82 -7.08 12.60 7.60
C VAL A 82 -6.43 11.49 6.78
N MET A 83 -7.20 10.86 5.88
CA MET A 83 -6.70 9.87 4.95
C MET A 83 -5.67 10.48 3.99
N VAL A 84 -5.97 11.63 3.35
CA VAL A 84 -5.06 12.31 2.43
C VAL A 84 -3.82 12.86 3.15
N ASP A 85 -4.01 13.47 4.33
CA ASP A 85 -2.93 14.03 5.14
C ASP A 85 -1.94 12.96 5.64
N SER A 86 -2.36 11.69 5.72
CA SER A 86 -1.49 10.57 6.10
C SER A 86 -0.38 10.30 5.07
N ASN A 87 -0.53 10.78 3.84
CA ASN A 87 0.31 10.50 2.68
C ASN A 87 0.38 9.01 2.27
N ALA A 88 -0.42 8.12 2.89
CA ALA A 88 -0.47 6.72 2.53
C ALA A 88 -1.05 6.53 1.11
N PRO A 89 -0.42 5.71 0.25
CA PRO A 89 -0.93 5.43 -1.09
C PRO A 89 -2.17 4.53 -1.09
N PHE A 90 -2.41 3.78 0.00
CA PHE A 90 -3.55 2.89 0.14
C PHE A 90 -4.32 3.22 1.42
N ALA A 91 -5.61 2.86 1.45
CA ALA A 91 -6.44 3.01 2.63
C ALA A 91 -7.46 1.86 2.72
N ARG A 92 -7.87 1.51 3.94
CA ARG A 92 -8.98 0.57 4.17
C ARG A 92 -9.66 0.80 5.52
N LYS A 93 -10.93 0.41 5.70
CA LYS A 93 -11.83 -0.25 4.73
C LYS A 93 -12.98 0.68 4.33
N PHE A 94 -13.53 0.46 3.15
CA PHE A 94 -14.65 1.23 2.62
C PHE A 94 -15.91 0.36 2.56
N HIS A 95 -17.07 0.97 2.76
CA HIS A 95 -18.32 0.32 2.39
C HIS A 95 -18.42 0.28 0.86
N ARG A 96 -19.09 -0.75 0.35
CA ARG A 96 -19.41 -0.82 -1.07
C ARG A 96 -20.33 0.36 -1.40
N ASP A 97 -20.04 1.03 -2.52
CA ASP A 97 -20.83 2.15 -3.03
C ASP A 97 -20.94 3.35 -2.06
N ASP A 98 -19.97 3.49 -1.14
CA ASP A 98 -19.89 4.66 -0.25
C ASP A 98 -19.45 5.92 -1.03
N PRO A 99 -20.07 7.10 -0.80
CA PRO A 99 -19.73 8.35 -1.50
C PRO A 99 -18.26 8.77 -1.40
N VAL A 100 -17.51 8.28 -0.41
CA VAL A 100 -16.06 8.53 -0.32
C VAL A 100 -15.31 7.96 -1.52
N LEU A 101 -15.79 6.87 -2.13
CA LEU A 101 -15.16 6.26 -3.30
C LEU A 101 -15.25 7.18 -4.52
N ASP A 102 -16.41 7.79 -4.76
CA ASP A 102 -16.61 8.80 -5.82
C ASP A 102 -15.71 10.03 -5.59
N LYS A 103 -15.52 10.40 -4.32
CA LYS A 103 -14.65 11.51 -3.94
C LYS A 103 -13.17 11.20 -4.18
N ILE A 104 -12.73 9.98 -3.87
CA ILE A 104 -11.37 9.50 -4.21
C ILE A 104 -11.17 9.53 -5.73
N ASP A 105 -12.13 9.00 -6.48
CA ASP A 105 -12.07 8.92 -7.94
C ASP A 105 -11.93 10.30 -8.59
N SER A 106 -12.78 11.25 -8.18
CA SER A 106 -12.80 12.60 -8.74
C SER A 106 -11.65 13.48 -8.25
N GLU A 107 -11.35 13.50 -6.94
CA GLU A 107 -10.39 14.45 -6.35
C GLU A 107 -8.95 13.95 -6.35
N LEU A 108 -8.72 12.64 -6.26
CA LEU A 108 -7.37 12.07 -6.15
C LEU A 108 -6.91 11.37 -7.42
N LEU A 109 -7.80 10.63 -8.08
CA LEU A 109 -7.47 9.84 -9.25
C LEU A 109 -7.81 10.53 -10.57
N SER A 110 -8.51 11.67 -10.51
CA SER A 110 -8.94 12.44 -11.69
C SER A 110 -9.67 11.58 -12.72
N ARG A 111 -10.50 10.63 -12.27
CA ARG A 111 -11.28 9.74 -13.14
C ARG A 111 -12.78 10.00 -13.03
N SER A 112 -13.45 9.86 -14.17
CA SER A 112 -14.91 9.90 -14.25
C SER A 112 -15.53 8.53 -13.95
N PRO A 113 -16.83 8.47 -13.57
CA PRO A 113 -17.52 7.20 -13.35
C PRO A 113 -17.40 6.26 -14.54
N GLY A 114 -17.06 4.99 -14.27
CA GLY A 114 -16.89 3.96 -15.30
C GLY A 114 -15.60 4.04 -16.13
N MET A 115 -14.75 5.04 -15.90
CA MET A 115 -13.50 5.21 -16.64
C MET A 115 -12.29 4.66 -15.85
N PRO A 116 -11.23 4.20 -16.55
CA PRO A 116 -9.97 3.87 -15.89
C PRO A 116 -9.29 5.14 -15.34
N VAL A 117 -8.38 4.96 -14.38
CA VAL A 117 -7.50 6.04 -13.92
C VAL A 117 -6.58 6.44 -15.08
N PRO A 118 -6.53 7.72 -15.49
CA PRO A 118 -5.64 8.14 -16.56
C PRO A 118 -4.18 8.01 -16.16
N GLY A 119 -3.39 7.40 -17.04
CA GLY A 119 -1.95 7.20 -16.84
C GLY A 119 -1.10 8.09 -17.74
N GLY A 120 0.22 8.01 -17.58
CA GLY A 120 1.18 8.73 -18.44
C GLY A 120 1.12 8.33 -19.92
N TRP A 121 0.49 7.20 -20.22
CA TRP A 121 0.25 6.68 -21.57
C TRP A 121 -1.02 7.24 -22.23
N CYS A 122 -1.87 7.97 -21.52
CA CYS A 122 -3.05 8.61 -22.09
C CYS A 122 -2.63 9.91 -22.79
N ILE A 123 -2.60 9.87 -24.13
CA ILE A 123 -2.11 10.99 -24.98
C ILE A 123 -3.20 11.62 -25.85
N GLY A 124 -4.46 11.18 -25.69
CA GLY A 124 -5.62 11.79 -26.32
C GLY A 124 -5.86 13.21 -25.82
N SER A 125 -6.66 13.97 -26.57
CA SER A 125 -7.11 15.28 -26.13
C SER A 125 -8.05 15.13 -24.93
N ASN A 126 -8.04 16.13 -24.05
CA ASN A 126 -9.05 16.31 -22.99
C ASN A 126 -9.94 17.53 -23.31
N GLU A 127 -9.90 18.03 -24.54
CA GLU A 127 -10.75 19.13 -24.98
C GLU A 127 -12.21 18.68 -25.04
N ASN A 128 -13.12 19.53 -24.59
CA ASN A 128 -14.57 19.27 -24.57
C ASN A 128 -14.97 17.98 -23.79
N GLY A 129 -14.17 17.56 -22.81
CA GLY A 129 -14.47 16.36 -22.01
C GLY A 129 -14.23 15.04 -22.75
N THR A 130 -13.41 15.07 -23.82
CA THR A 130 -12.94 13.85 -24.48
C THR A 130 -12.04 13.04 -23.55
N ASP A 131 -12.14 11.71 -23.63
CA ASP A 131 -11.32 10.83 -22.79
C ASP A 131 -9.86 10.85 -23.27
N PRO A 132 -8.89 11.33 -22.46
CA PRO A 132 -7.48 11.34 -22.83
C PRO A 132 -6.91 9.92 -23.03
N CYS A 133 -7.56 8.88 -22.49
CA CYS A 133 -7.14 7.49 -22.64
C CYS A 133 -7.70 6.81 -23.90
N SER A 134 -8.51 7.51 -24.69
CA SER A 134 -8.98 7.03 -26.00
C SER A 134 -7.84 6.81 -27.00
N VAL A 135 -6.71 7.50 -26.81
CA VAL A 135 -5.47 7.30 -27.56
C VAL A 135 -4.38 6.86 -26.60
N VAL A 136 -3.92 5.63 -26.77
CA VAL A 136 -2.87 5.02 -25.95
C VAL A 136 -1.52 5.23 -26.63
N GLY A 137 -0.63 5.95 -25.93
CA GLY A 137 0.76 6.12 -26.29
C GLY A 137 1.65 5.03 -25.68
N ASN A 138 2.88 5.39 -25.36
CA ASN A 138 3.83 4.46 -24.75
C ASN A 138 3.43 4.14 -23.30
N THR A 139 3.16 2.87 -23.02
CA THR A 139 2.73 2.35 -21.71
C THR A 139 3.81 2.42 -20.63
N THR A 140 5.07 2.66 -21.00
CA THR A 140 6.17 2.81 -20.03
C THR A 140 6.35 4.23 -19.51
N VAL A 141 5.63 5.21 -20.09
CA VAL A 141 5.72 6.61 -19.67
C VAL A 141 5.01 6.81 -18.34
N LEU A 142 5.77 7.24 -17.33
CA LEU A 142 5.26 7.64 -16.02
C LEU A 142 5.15 9.17 -15.98
N ARG A 143 3.98 9.68 -15.56
CA ARG A 143 3.75 11.11 -15.31
C ARG A 143 3.42 11.31 -13.84
N PRO A 144 4.38 11.76 -13.01
CA PRO A 144 4.15 12.03 -11.59
C PRO A 144 3.08 13.10 -11.39
N ASP A 145 2.20 12.88 -10.42
CA ASP A 145 1.10 13.78 -10.03
C ASP A 145 1.20 14.17 -8.54
N ASN A 146 0.14 14.76 -7.99
CA ASN A 146 0.11 15.07 -6.55
C ASN A 146 0.16 13.81 -5.67
N GLY A 147 -0.35 12.67 -6.14
CA GLY A 147 -0.22 11.38 -5.45
C GLY A 147 1.23 10.93 -5.31
N SER A 148 2.02 11.08 -6.36
CA SER A 148 3.46 10.75 -6.32
C SER A 148 4.23 11.59 -5.31
N LYS A 149 3.91 12.88 -5.17
CA LYS A 149 4.53 13.78 -4.18
C LYS A 149 4.18 13.40 -2.73
N ARG A 150 2.93 12.98 -2.50
CA ARG A 150 2.51 12.46 -1.18
C ARG A 150 3.29 11.20 -0.85
N LEU A 151 3.39 10.26 -1.80
CA LEU A 151 4.15 9.04 -1.63
C LEU A 151 5.63 9.33 -1.34
N GLU A 152 6.26 10.23 -2.10
CA GLU A 152 7.64 10.66 -1.85
C GLU A 152 7.82 11.21 -0.44
N THR A 153 6.89 12.06 0.01
CA THR A 153 6.91 12.63 1.37
C THR A 153 6.85 11.52 2.44
N LEU A 154 5.97 10.54 2.26
CA LEU A 154 5.87 9.39 3.17
C LEU A 154 7.15 8.56 3.18
N ILE A 155 7.67 8.21 2.00
CA ILE A 155 8.87 7.37 1.87
C ILE A 155 10.08 8.06 2.48
N SER A 156 10.31 9.35 2.20
CA SER A 156 11.40 10.13 2.81
C SER A 156 11.30 10.17 4.33
N LYS A 157 10.07 10.31 4.87
CA LYS A 157 9.86 10.25 6.32
C LYS A 157 10.20 8.87 6.89
N LEU A 158 9.69 7.80 6.28
CA LEU A 158 9.92 6.42 6.73
C LEU A 158 11.39 6.01 6.69
N LEU A 159 12.13 6.48 5.68
CA LEU A 159 13.55 6.16 5.47
C LEU A 159 14.52 7.12 6.19
N SER A 160 14.01 8.16 6.85
CA SER A 160 14.84 9.07 7.66
C SER A 160 15.57 8.32 8.79
N THR A 161 16.78 8.77 9.15
CA THR A 161 17.61 8.15 10.19
C THR A 161 16.87 7.97 11.52
N GLU A 162 16.01 8.93 11.87
CA GLU A 162 15.21 8.95 13.10
C GLU A 162 14.10 7.90 13.12
N ASN A 163 13.58 7.49 11.96
CA ASN A 163 12.46 6.57 11.86
C ASN A 163 12.89 5.17 11.42
N PHE A 164 13.82 5.06 10.46
CA PHE A 164 14.18 3.79 9.85
C PHE A 164 14.92 2.88 10.83
N ARG A 165 16.10 3.31 11.31
CA ARG A 165 16.99 2.48 12.15
C ARG A 165 16.35 2.03 13.47
N PRO A 166 15.68 2.90 14.24
CA PRO A 166 15.12 2.50 15.53
C PRO A 166 13.88 1.61 15.42
N ARG A 167 13.29 1.47 14.22
CA ARG A 167 12.06 0.71 13.98
C ARG A 167 12.27 -0.53 13.10
N GLN A 168 13.52 -0.94 12.89
CA GLN A 168 13.80 -2.22 12.25
C GLN A 168 13.56 -3.38 13.22
N CYS A 169 13.58 -4.60 12.68
CA CYS A 169 13.62 -5.81 13.49
C CYS A 169 14.78 -5.75 14.51
N VAL A 170 14.53 -6.24 15.72
CA VAL A 170 15.52 -6.37 16.81
C VAL A 170 16.29 -7.66 16.65
#